data_AF-A0A431W6V2-F1
#
_entry.id   AF-A0A431W6V2-F1
#
_cell.length_a   1.000
_cell.length_b   1.000
_cell.length_c   1.000
_cell.angle_alpha   90.00
_cell.angle_beta   90.00
_cell.angle_gamma   90.00
#
_symmetry.space_group_name_H-M   'P 1'
#
loop_
_entity.id
_entity.type
_entity.pdbx_description
1 polymer ?
#
loop_
_entity_poly.entity_id
_entity_poly.type
_entity_poly.pdbx_seq_one_letter_code
_entity_poly.pdbx_strand_id
1 'polypeptide(L)'
;MLSLYAFMRTKQLSLLLERKKKKKTYRQRMIEAFDKDPFICPHCHREMDLVEIWHADYGFLYHYMEDLESVKTVRRINLGQKQRAG
;
A
#
# COMPACT_ATOMS: atom_id res chain seq x y z
N MET A 1 -9.67 -42.28 5.27
CA MET A 1 -8.62 -42.14 4.24
C MET A 1 -8.69 -40.72 3.69
N LEU A 2 -7.82 -39.82 4.18
CA LEU A 2 -7.73 -38.46 3.62
C LEU A 2 -7.33 -38.59 2.15
N SER A 3 -8.27 -38.25 1.27
CA SER A 3 -8.16 -38.41 -0.17
C SER A 3 -6.94 -37.63 -0.70
N LEU A 4 -6.15 -38.26 -1.59
CA LEU A 4 -5.07 -37.63 -2.36
C LEU A 4 -5.47 -36.24 -2.89
N TYR A 5 -6.74 -36.08 -3.25
CA TYR A 5 -7.33 -34.82 -3.66
C TYR A 5 -7.17 -33.69 -2.63
N ALA A 6 -7.40 -33.95 -1.34
CA ALA A 6 -7.26 -32.95 -0.29
C ALA A 6 -5.80 -32.47 -0.15
N PHE A 7 -4.83 -33.39 -0.30
CA PHE A 7 -3.41 -33.05 -0.29
C PHE A 7 -3.01 -32.23 -1.53
N MET A 8 -3.44 -32.65 -2.73
CA MET A 8 -3.15 -31.91 -3.96
C MET A 8 -3.77 -30.51 -3.93
N ARG A 9 -5.03 -30.39 -3.47
CA ARG A 9 -5.74 -29.11 -3.33
C ARG A 9 -5.02 -28.16 -2.38
N THR A 10 -4.58 -28.64 -1.22
CA THR A 10 -3.84 -27.80 -0.26
C THR A 10 -2.49 -27.33 -0.79
N LYS A 11 -1.75 -28.20 -1.48
CA LYS A 11 -0.47 -27.83 -2.13
C LYS A 11 -0.64 -26.82 -3.27
N GLN A 12 -1.69 -26.97 -4.07
CA GLN A 12 -1.98 -26.00 -5.14
C GLN A 12 -2.36 -24.63 -4.58
N LEU A 13 -3.17 -24.59 -3.50
CA LEU A 13 -3.51 -23.35 -2.81
C LEU A 13 -2.27 -22.67 -2.18
N SER A 14 -1.38 -23.43 -1.55
CA SER A 14 -0.16 -22.86 -0.95
C SER A 14 0.74 -22.21 -2.01
N LEU A 15 0.95 -22.87 -3.15
CA LEU A 15 1.74 -22.33 -4.27
C LEU A 15 1.14 -21.04 -4.85
N LEU A 16 -0.18 -20.96 -4.96
CA LEU A 16 -0.87 -19.75 -5.42
C LEU A 16 -0.73 -18.59 -4.42
N LEU A 17 -0.82 -18.89 -3.12
CA LEU A 17 -0.66 -17.90 -2.05
C LEU A 17 0.79 -17.41 -1.96
N GLU A 18 1.78 -18.29 -2.13
CA GLU A 18 3.20 -17.92 -2.20
C GLU A 18 3.49 -17.02 -3.42
N ARG A 19 2.91 -17.34 -4.59
CA ARG A 19 3.04 -16.49 -5.79
C ARG A 19 2.40 -15.12 -5.63
N LYS A 20 1.38 -15.00 -4.78
CA LYS A 20 0.77 -13.70 -4.45
C LYS A 20 1.71 -12.93 -3.52
N LYS A 21 2.84 -12.46 -4.06
CA LYS A 21 3.78 -11.57 -3.36
C LYS A 21 2.97 -10.46 -2.68
N LYS A 22 3.07 -10.39 -1.35
CA LYS A 22 2.47 -9.30 -0.58
C LYS A 22 3.00 -7.98 -1.16
N LYS A 23 2.11 -7.05 -1.49
CA LYS A 23 2.50 -5.71 -1.93
C LYS A 23 3.37 -5.09 -0.83
N LYS A 24 4.55 -4.58 -1.20
CA LYS A 24 5.43 -3.88 -0.26
C LYS A 24 4.74 -2.62 0.26
N THR A 25 4.86 -2.37 1.56
CA THR A 25 4.34 -1.12 2.16
C THR A 25 5.20 0.07 1.73
N TYR A 26 4.71 1.30 1.90
CA TYR A 26 5.49 2.50 1.60
C TYR A 26 6.83 2.51 2.36
N ARG A 27 6.81 2.26 3.68
CA ARG A 27 8.01 2.15 4.52
C ARG A 27 9.01 1.12 3.97
N GLN A 28 8.54 -0.08 3.58
CA GLN A 28 9.40 -1.11 2.99
C GLN A 28 10.05 -0.67 1.68
N ARG A 29 9.29 0.00 0.80
CA ARG A 29 9.84 0.53 -0.46
C ARG A 29 10.89 1.61 -0.23
N MET A 30 10.67 2.48 0.77
CA MET A 30 11.64 3.54 1.09
C MET A 30 12.93 2.97 1.69
N ILE A 31 12.82 2.00 2.61
CA ILE A 31 13.99 1.32 3.18
C ILE A 31 14.80 0.63 2.07
N GLU A 32 14.14 -0.09 1.16
CA GLU A 32 14.83 -0.78 0.06
C GLU A 32 15.49 0.18 -0.95
N ALA A 33 14.89 1.34 -1.19
CA ALA A 33 15.42 2.30 -2.18
C ALA A 33 16.53 3.21 -1.61
N PHE A 34 16.50 3.50 -0.31
CA PHE A 34 17.34 4.53 0.29
C PHE A 34 18.14 4.06 1.52
N ASP A 35 18.03 2.79 1.89
CA ASP A 35 18.64 2.17 3.10
C ASP A 35 18.36 2.94 4.40
N LYS A 36 17.27 3.71 4.43
CA LYS A 36 16.87 4.54 5.55
C LYS A 36 15.40 4.37 5.84
N ASP A 37 15.06 4.27 7.12
CA ASP A 37 13.68 4.20 7.57
C ASP A 37 13.06 5.60 7.60
N PRO A 38 12.07 5.90 6.74
CA PRO A 38 11.42 7.21 6.73
C PRO A 38 10.63 7.50 8.02
N PHE A 39 10.33 6.47 8.82
CA PHE A 39 9.51 6.61 10.02
C PHE A 39 10.36 6.81 11.27
N ILE A 40 11.69 6.88 11.17
CA ILE A 40 12.55 7.19 12.30
C ILE A 40 13.01 8.64 12.22
N CYS A 41 12.72 9.42 13.26
CA CYS A 41 13.17 10.80 13.34
C CYS A 41 14.71 10.85 13.42
N PRO A 42 15.42 11.59 12.55
CA PRO A 42 16.88 11.66 12.55
C PRO A 42 17.45 12.37 13.80
N HIS A 43 16.62 13.13 14.53
CA HIS A 43 17.06 13.87 15.71
C HIS A 43 16.82 13.11 17.01
N CYS A 44 15.59 12.60 17.21
CA CYS A 44 15.20 11.96 18.46
C CYS A 44 15.04 10.45 18.39
N HIS A 45 15.24 9.84 17.21
CA HIS A 45 15.17 8.40 16.97
C HIS A 45 13.84 7.74 17.37
N ARG A 46 12.78 8.55 17.52
CA ARG A 46 11.42 8.07 17.78
C ARG A 46 10.73 7.71 16.47
N GLU A 47 9.81 6.76 16.56
CA GLU A 47 8.94 6.39 15.46
C GLU A 47 7.95 7.52 15.15
N MET A 48 7.72 7.74 13.86
CA MET A 48 6.84 8.75 13.28
C MET A 48 5.81 8.07 12.41
N ASP A 49 4.57 8.56 12.46
CA ASP A 49 3.51 8.11 11.57
C ASP A 49 3.49 8.93 10.29
N LEU A 50 3.36 8.25 9.15
CA LEU A 50 3.13 8.90 7.87
C LEU A 50 1.65 9.22 7.70
N VAL A 51 1.32 10.50 7.67
CA VAL A 51 -0.06 10.97 7.47
C VAL A 51 -0.38 11.08 5.99
N GLU A 52 0.43 11.80 5.22
CA GLU A 52 0.17 12.01 3.79
C GLU A 52 1.43 12.28 2.98
N ILE A 53 1.35 11.99 1.68
CA ILE A 53 2.35 12.37 0.69
C ILE A 53 1.62 13.00 -0.47
N TRP A 54 1.96 14.26 -0.77
CA TRP A 54 1.40 15.01 -1.88
C TRP A 54 2.50 15.43 -2.86
N HIS A 55 2.20 15.36 -4.15
CA HIS A 55 3.05 15.82 -5.23
C HIS A 55 2.25 16.75 -6.13
N ALA A 56 2.86 17.81 -6.65
CA ALA A 56 2.17 18.79 -7.49
C ALA A 56 1.58 18.19 -8.75
N ASP A 57 2.40 17.43 -9.50
CA ASP A 57 1.98 16.84 -10.78
C ASP A 57 1.10 15.59 -10.61
N TYR A 58 1.41 14.72 -9.64
CA TYR A 58 0.75 13.42 -9.45
C TYR A 58 -0.40 13.44 -8.43
N GLY A 59 -0.51 14.51 -7.62
CA GLY A 59 -1.46 14.57 -6.50
C GLY A 59 -1.04 13.72 -5.30
N PHE A 60 -2.01 13.19 -4.55
CA PHE A 60 -1.74 12.39 -3.36
C PHE A 60 -1.18 11.02 -3.72
N LEU A 61 0.06 10.75 -3.29
CA LEU A 61 0.74 9.47 -3.45
C LEU A 61 0.45 8.50 -2.29
N TYR A 62 0.12 9.04 -1.12
CA TYR A 62 -0.25 8.27 0.07
C TYR A 62 -1.11 9.13 0.99
N HIS A 63 -2.07 8.53 1.68
CA HIS A 63 -2.78 9.15 2.80
C HIS A 63 -3.21 8.07 3.77
N TYR A 64 -3.01 8.28 5.07
CA TYR A 64 -3.28 7.29 6.12
C TYR A 64 -4.74 6.79 6.14
N MET A 65 -5.69 7.62 5.70
CA MET A 65 -7.11 7.28 5.54
C MET A 65 -7.49 6.79 4.13
N GLU A 66 -6.53 6.38 3.30
CA GLU A 66 -6.82 5.92 1.92
C GLU A 66 -7.77 4.71 1.88
N ASP A 67 -7.78 3.88 2.92
CA ASP A 67 -8.69 2.74 3.03
C ASP A 67 -10.11 3.12 3.46
N LEU A 68 -10.34 4.35 3.95
CA LEU A 68 -11.68 4.84 4.28
C LEU A 68 -12.47 5.11 3.00
N GLU A 69 -13.60 4.43 2.83
CA GLU A 69 -14.48 4.55 1.65
C GLU A 69 -14.97 5.99 1.39
N SER A 70 -15.11 6.80 2.45
CA SER A 70 -15.43 8.22 2.35
C SER A 70 -14.33 9.01 1.63
N VAL A 71 -13.06 8.73 1.93
CA VAL A 71 -11.90 9.40 1.32
C VAL A 71 -11.73 8.98 -0.13
N LYS A 72 -11.99 7.69 -0.46
CA LYS A 72 -11.99 7.20 -1.86
C LYS A 72 -13.04 7.93 -2.71
N THR A 73 -14.24 8.14 -2.16
CA THR A 73 -15.34 8.82 -2.83
C THR A 73 -15.00 10.28 -3.11
N VAL A 74 -14.50 11.01 -2.11
CA VAL A 74 -14.07 12.42 -2.27
C VAL A 74 -12.96 12.55 -3.31
N ARG A 75 -11.98 11.63 -3.34
CA ARG A 75 -10.91 11.64 -4.35
C ARG A 75 -11.42 11.43 -5.77
N ARG A 76 -12.37 10.51 -6.00
CA ARG A 76 -12.98 10.32 -7.32
C ARG A 76 -13.71 11.57 -7.80
N ILE A 77 -14.43 12.24 -6.89
CA ILE A 77 -15.14 13.50 -7.20
C ILE A 77 -14.13 14.59 -7.59
N ASN A 78 -13.06 14.76 -6.81
CA ASN A 78 -12.02 15.77 -7.07
C ASN A 78 -11.23 15.48 -8.36
N LEU A 79 -10.90 14.21 -8.66
CA LEU A 79 -10.28 13.84 -9.95
C LEU A 79 -11.22 14.12 -11.13
N GLY A 80 -12.52 13.81 -10.98
CA GLY A 80 -13.52 14.06 -12.01
C GLY A 80 -13.79 15.54 -12.27
N GLN A 81 -13.61 16.40 -11.26
CA GLN A 81 -13.70 17.85 -11.43
C GLN A 81 -12.47 18.43 -12.14
N LYS A 82 -11.26 17.94 -11.84
CA LYS A 82 -10.02 18.34 -12.55
C LYS A 82 -10.05 18.00 -14.05
N GLN A 83 -10.74 16.93 -14.46
CA GLN A 83 -10.88 16.55 -15.88
C GLN A 83 -11.92 17.36 -16.66
N ARG A 84 -12.81 18.10 -15.99
CA ARG A 84 -13.88 18.90 -16.61
C ARG A 84 -13.55 20.38 -16.76
N ALA A 85 -12.44 20.82 -16.15
CA ALA A 85 -11.96 22.20 -16.19
C ALA A 85 -10.77 22.39 -17.16
N GLY A 86 -10.50 21.40 -18.01
CA GLY A 86 -9.51 21.44 -19.08
C GLY A 86 -10.16 21.36 -20.45
#